data_AF-A0A955PT90-F1
#
_entry.id   AF-A0A955PT90-F1
#
_cell.length_a   1.000
_cell.length_b   1.000
_cell.length_c   1.000
_cell.angle_alpha   90.00
_cell.angle_beta   90.00
_cell.angle_gamma   90.00
#
_symmetry.space_group_name_H-M   'P 1'
#
loop_
_entity.id
_entity.type
_entity.pdbx_description
1 polymer ?
#
loop_
_entity_poly.entity_id
_entity_poly.type
_entity_poly.pdbx_seq_one_letter_code
_entity_poly.pdbx_strand_id
1 'polypeptide(L)'
;MRSRLTAINGKPIDPEEHKGQRNGWYFTREYVLTTSRDLPKDNVLTEGQWWDHAKQPGSDEAMRTPSDFPLVSVEEDAAKNLGLTLGSTLTLDIQGVPLVAKVSSLRQVDWGSFSINFFMILQPGSFDGAPFTYIATTRVPTTLEIPLQQAIVAALPNVTAIKVGDVLESISRIFRQLALGIQA
;
A
#
# COMPACT_ATOMS: atom_id res chain seq x y z
N MET A 1 -6.81 -2.03 -4.70
CA MET A 1 -7.51 -1.33 -5.82
C MET A 1 -6.67 -0.17 -6.31
N ARG A 2 -6.81 0.27 -7.56
CA ARG A 2 -6.15 1.49 -8.04
C ARG A 2 -7.03 2.71 -7.80
N SER A 3 -6.41 3.83 -7.46
CA SER A 3 -7.08 5.11 -7.28
C SER A 3 -6.20 6.26 -7.73
N ARG A 4 -6.80 7.43 -7.94
CA ARG A 4 -6.10 8.70 -8.13
C ARG A 4 -6.42 9.64 -6.97
N LEU A 5 -5.43 10.41 -6.53
CA LEU A 5 -5.65 11.46 -5.56
C LEU A 5 -6.20 12.70 -6.29
N THR A 6 -7.39 13.16 -5.93
CA THR A 6 -8.08 14.25 -6.64
C THR A 6 -8.25 15.51 -5.81
N ALA A 7 -8.20 15.41 -4.48
CA ALA A 7 -8.21 16.58 -3.60
C ALA A 7 -7.54 16.30 -2.25
N ILE A 8 -7.00 17.35 -1.63
CA ILE A 8 -6.48 17.35 -0.26
C ILE A 8 -7.19 18.46 0.52
N ASN A 9 -7.74 18.15 1.69
CA ASN A 9 -8.45 19.12 2.55
C ASN A 9 -9.56 19.89 1.78
N GLY A 10 -10.26 19.18 0.88
CA GLY A 10 -11.30 19.74 0.02
C GLY A 10 -10.81 20.61 -1.13
N LYS A 11 -9.50 20.86 -1.27
CA LYS A 11 -8.91 21.57 -2.40
C LYS A 11 -8.59 20.60 -3.52
N PRO A 12 -9.17 20.75 -4.73
CA PRO A 12 -8.83 19.94 -5.88
C PRO A 12 -7.34 20.04 -6.22
N ILE A 13 -6.77 18.93 -6.67
CA ILE A 13 -5.41 18.88 -7.20
C ILE A 13 -5.50 19.03 -8.71
N ASP A 14 -4.79 20.00 -9.28
CA ASP A 14 -4.54 20.08 -10.71
C ASP A 14 -3.24 19.32 -11.03
N PRO A 15 -3.30 18.18 -11.73
CA PRO A 15 -2.11 17.43 -12.10
C PRO A 15 -1.10 18.24 -12.93
N GLU A 16 -1.56 19.19 -13.75
CA GLU A 16 -0.69 19.98 -14.63
C GLU A 16 0.21 20.93 -13.83
N GLU A 17 -0.29 21.48 -12.71
CA GLU A 17 0.49 22.35 -11.84
C GLU A 17 1.71 21.62 -11.26
N HIS A 18 1.61 20.30 -11.04
CA HIS A 18 2.66 19.49 -10.43
C HIS A 18 3.59 18.79 -11.44
N LYS A 19 3.28 18.81 -12.74
CA LYS A 19 4.13 18.17 -13.75
C LYS A 19 5.50 18.87 -13.84
N GLY A 20 6.56 18.07 -13.91
CA GLY A 20 7.93 18.57 -14.00
C GLY A 20 8.51 19.16 -12.71
N GLN A 21 7.70 19.31 -11.66
CA GLN A 21 8.19 19.73 -10.35
C GLN A 21 8.93 18.58 -9.64
N ARG A 22 9.91 18.95 -8.81
CA ARG A 22 10.56 17.99 -7.90
C ARG A 22 9.50 17.39 -6.98
N ASN A 23 9.40 16.05 -6.96
CA ASN A 23 8.39 15.28 -6.21
C ASN A 23 6.93 15.47 -6.67
N GLY A 24 6.67 16.13 -7.81
CA GLY A 24 5.31 16.29 -8.35
C GLY A 24 4.60 14.97 -8.69
N TRP A 25 5.37 13.87 -8.82
CA TRP A 25 4.84 12.53 -9.08
C TRP A 25 3.90 12.01 -7.97
N TYR A 26 4.02 12.49 -6.73
CA TYR A 26 3.07 12.12 -5.67
C TYR A 26 1.65 12.62 -5.98
N PHE A 27 1.50 13.74 -6.68
CA PHE A 27 0.20 14.31 -7.02
C PHE A 27 -0.43 13.67 -8.26
N THR A 28 0.39 13.14 -9.18
CA THR A 28 -0.06 12.72 -10.52
C THR A 28 -0.15 11.20 -10.71
N ARG A 29 0.42 10.42 -9.79
CA ARG A 29 0.44 8.96 -9.85
C ARG A 29 -0.92 8.31 -9.58
N GLU A 30 -1.01 7.05 -9.99
CA GLU A 30 -1.97 6.13 -9.41
C GLU A 30 -1.45 5.57 -8.08
N TYR A 31 -2.37 5.48 -7.12
CA TYR A 31 -2.16 4.84 -5.83
C TYR A 31 -2.79 3.46 -5.84
N VAL A 32 -2.06 2.46 -5.34
CA VAL A 32 -2.64 1.16 -5.01
C VAL A 32 -3.08 1.23 -3.56
N LEU A 33 -4.39 1.15 -3.36
CA LEU A 33 -5.03 1.10 -2.06
C LEU A 33 -5.18 -0.34 -1.59
N THR A 34 -5.04 -0.52 -0.28
CA THR A 34 -5.32 -1.76 0.43
C THR A 34 -6.04 -1.45 1.74
N THR A 35 -6.59 -2.48 2.38
CA THR A 35 -7.06 -2.40 3.76
C THR A 35 -6.26 -3.33 4.64
N SER A 36 -6.02 -2.95 5.89
CA SER A 36 -5.40 -3.86 6.85
C SER A 36 -6.01 -3.67 8.24
N ARG A 37 -6.29 -4.77 8.93
CA ARG A 37 -6.70 -4.73 10.33
C ARG A 37 -5.51 -4.35 11.22
N ASP A 38 -4.39 -5.01 11.00
CA ASP A 38 -3.18 -4.85 11.81
C ASP A 38 -2.14 -3.99 11.08
N LEU A 39 -1.26 -3.33 11.83
CA LEU A 39 -0.11 -2.64 11.26
C LEU A 39 0.79 -3.68 10.58
N PRO A 40 1.15 -3.51 9.28
CA PRO A 40 2.07 -4.43 8.62
C PRO A 40 3.39 -4.50 9.39
N LYS A 41 3.91 -5.72 9.58
CA LYS A 41 5.05 -6.02 10.47
C LYS A 41 6.32 -5.22 10.15
N ASP A 42 6.51 -4.89 8.86
CA ASP A 42 7.70 -4.18 8.36
C ASP A 42 7.51 -2.66 8.32
N ASN A 43 6.37 -2.15 8.80
CA ASN A 43 6.09 -0.72 8.91
C ASN A 43 6.28 -0.24 10.35
N VAL A 44 6.78 0.98 10.49
CA VAL A 44 6.91 1.66 11.78
C VAL A 44 5.96 2.85 11.81
N LEU A 45 5.10 2.91 12.82
CA LEU A 45 4.24 4.07 13.04
C LEU A 45 5.11 5.25 13.50
N THR A 46 5.10 6.35 12.76
CA THR A 46 5.90 7.54 13.12
C THR A 46 5.04 8.60 13.78
N GLU A 47 3.76 8.70 13.38
CA GLU A 47 2.80 9.62 13.99
C GLU A 47 1.38 9.05 14.04
N GLY A 48 0.58 9.56 14.98
CA GLY A 48 -0.83 9.24 15.11
C GLY A 48 -1.09 7.89 15.77
N GLN A 49 -2.23 7.29 15.45
CA GLN A 49 -2.64 6.01 16.03
C GLN A 49 -3.12 5.07 14.94
N TRP A 50 -2.66 3.82 15.03
CA TRP A 50 -3.29 2.75 14.27
C TRP A 50 -4.72 2.54 14.79
N TRP A 51 -5.65 2.24 13.91
CA TRP A 51 -7.03 1.94 14.30
C TRP A 51 -7.04 0.65 15.15
N ASP A 52 -7.11 0.81 16.46
CA ASP A 52 -7.06 -0.31 17.39
C ASP A 52 -8.47 -0.89 17.58
N HIS A 53 -8.76 -1.95 16.83
CA HIS A 53 -10.06 -2.63 16.86
C HIS A 53 -10.22 -3.57 18.07
N ALA A 54 -9.24 -3.68 18.97
CA ALA A 54 -9.29 -4.58 20.12
C ALA A 54 -10.33 -4.20 21.20
N LYS A 55 -11.18 -3.19 20.97
CA LYS A 55 -12.15 -2.69 21.96
C LYS A 55 -13.62 -2.59 21.52
N GLN A 56 -14.06 -3.30 20.47
CA GLN A 56 -15.51 -3.44 20.22
C GLN A 56 -15.89 -4.88 19.86
N PRO A 57 -16.35 -5.69 20.84
CA PRO A 57 -16.95 -6.99 20.57
C PRO A 57 -18.34 -6.78 19.95
N GLY A 58 -18.57 -7.42 18.80
CA GLY A 58 -19.92 -7.60 18.23
C GLY A 58 -20.40 -6.46 17.34
N SER A 59 -19.90 -6.41 16.12
CA SER A 59 -20.68 -6.32 14.87
C SER A 59 -19.75 -5.87 13.75
N ASP A 60 -19.92 -6.44 12.56
CA ASP A 60 -19.31 -5.92 11.33
C ASP A 60 -19.74 -4.46 11.03
N GLU A 61 -20.74 -3.95 11.75
CA GLU A 61 -21.20 -2.54 11.78
C GLU A 61 -20.38 -1.62 12.71
N ALA A 62 -19.65 -2.17 13.69
CA ALA A 62 -18.80 -1.43 14.66
C ALA A 62 -17.45 -0.98 14.07
N MET A 63 -17.19 -1.25 12.78
CA MET A 63 -15.97 -0.85 12.07
C MET A 63 -15.91 0.64 11.70
N ARG A 64 -16.94 1.42 12.05
CA ARG A 64 -16.97 2.88 11.86
C ARG A 64 -16.36 3.57 13.08
N THR A 65 -15.13 4.07 12.95
CA THR A 65 -14.65 5.13 13.85
C THR A 65 -15.67 6.28 13.85
N PRO A 66 -15.87 7.03 14.96
CA PRO A 66 -16.66 8.26 14.98
C PRO A 66 -15.93 9.38 14.22
N SER A 67 -15.70 9.13 12.94
CA SER A 67 -15.12 9.99 11.92
C SER A 67 -16.11 9.91 10.77
N ASP A 68 -16.50 11.05 10.23
CA ASP A 68 -17.40 11.13 9.08
C ASP A 68 -16.83 10.40 7.85
N PHE A 69 -15.51 10.15 7.86
CA PHE A 69 -14.75 9.51 6.79
C PHE A 69 -13.97 8.29 7.29
N PRO A 70 -13.74 7.29 6.42
CA PRO A 70 -12.81 6.20 6.72
C PRO A 70 -11.41 6.71 7.06
N LEU A 71 -10.74 6.02 7.99
CA LEU A 71 -9.37 6.33 8.35
C LEU A 71 -8.37 5.79 7.34
N VAL A 72 -7.30 6.55 7.09
CA VAL A 72 -6.18 6.17 6.24
C VAL A 72 -4.84 6.38 6.95
N SER A 73 -3.95 5.41 6.79
CA SER A 73 -2.54 5.49 7.17
C SER A 73 -1.68 5.76 5.94
N VAL A 74 -0.91 6.84 5.97
CA VAL A 74 -0.12 7.31 4.82
C VAL A 74 1.37 7.10 5.09
N GLU A 75 2.10 6.69 4.06
CA GLU A 75 3.56 6.60 4.11
C GLU A 75 4.18 7.99 4.35
N GLU A 76 5.18 8.06 5.21
CA GLU A 76 5.71 9.30 5.77
C GLU A 76 6.25 10.27 4.71
N ASP A 77 7.05 9.79 3.75
CA ASP A 77 7.60 10.66 2.71
C ASP A 77 6.53 11.13 1.74
N ALA A 78 5.56 10.28 1.39
CA ALA A 78 4.38 10.70 0.66
C ALA A 78 3.59 11.77 1.41
N ALA A 79 3.40 11.60 2.72
CA ALA A 79 2.71 12.59 3.55
C ALA A 79 3.44 13.94 3.54
N LYS A 80 4.76 13.94 3.75
CA LYS A 80 5.59 15.16 3.69
C LYS A 80 5.46 15.87 2.33
N ASN A 81 5.57 15.13 1.22
CA ASN A 81 5.52 15.70 -0.12
C ASN A 81 4.12 16.20 -0.52
N LEU A 82 3.07 15.57 0.01
CA LEU A 82 1.69 15.99 -0.20
C LEU A 82 1.24 17.07 0.81
N GLY A 83 2.08 17.45 1.77
CA GLY A 83 1.74 18.41 2.82
C GLY A 83 0.66 17.90 3.78
N LEU A 84 0.61 16.59 4.01
CA LEU A 84 -0.38 15.93 4.86
C LEU A 84 0.08 15.90 6.31
N THR A 85 -0.88 16.11 7.19
CA THR A 85 -0.75 15.95 8.64
C THR A 85 -1.87 15.10 9.18
N LEU A 86 -1.77 14.66 10.44
CA LEU A 86 -2.88 13.98 11.12
C LEU A 86 -4.17 14.82 11.05
N GLY A 87 -5.26 14.16 10.67
CA GLY A 87 -6.56 14.78 10.49
C GLY A 87 -6.81 15.40 9.12
N SER A 88 -5.79 15.51 8.25
CA SER A 88 -5.97 15.92 6.86
C SER A 88 -6.93 14.97 6.13
N THR A 89 -7.69 15.48 5.17
CA THR A 89 -8.57 14.67 4.33
C THR A 89 -8.02 14.49 2.93
N LEU A 90 -8.19 13.29 2.38
CA LEU A 90 -7.81 12.91 1.03
C LEU A 90 -9.07 12.52 0.26
N THR A 91 -9.26 13.05 -0.94
CA THR A 91 -10.27 12.54 -1.86
C THR A 91 -9.60 11.65 -2.90
N LEU A 92 -10.01 10.39 -2.92
CA LEU A 92 -9.49 9.35 -3.80
C LEU A 92 -10.56 8.98 -4.82
N ASP A 93 -10.27 9.15 -6.09
CA ASP A 93 -11.09 8.62 -7.18
C ASP A 93 -10.75 7.14 -7.39
N ILE A 94 -11.70 6.25 -7.09
CA ILE A 94 -11.59 4.80 -7.29
C ILE A 94 -12.57 4.44 -8.41
N GLN A 95 -12.04 4.28 -9.63
CA GLN A 95 -12.84 3.89 -10.80
C GLN A 95 -14.06 4.79 -11.06
N GLY A 96 -13.94 6.10 -10.81
CA GLY A 96 -15.00 7.09 -10.97
C GLY A 96 -15.81 7.37 -9.70
N VAL A 97 -15.60 6.60 -8.62
CA VAL A 97 -16.28 6.81 -7.34
C VAL A 97 -15.35 7.55 -6.38
N PRO A 98 -15.72 8.77 -5.92
CA PRO A 98 -14.91 9.51 -4.96
C PRO A 98 -15.08 8.93 -3.54
N LEU A 99 -13.95 8.67 -2.89
CA LEU A 99 -13.85 8.29 -1.48
C LEU A 99 -13.06 9.36 -0.73
N VAL A 100 -13.68 9.98 0.26
CA VAL A 100 -12.97 10.89 1.18
C VAL A 100 -12.49 10.08 2.37
N ALA A 101 -11.20 10.16 2.69
CA ALA A 101 -10.58 9.48 3.82
C ALA A 101 -9.81 10.47 4.71
N LYS A 102 -9.73 10.19 6.01
CA LYS A 102 -9.06 11.05 7.01
C LYS A 102 -7.75 10.41 7.49
N VAL A 103 -6.65 11.15 7.44
CA VAL A 103 -5.33 10.68 7.88
C VAL A 103 -5.36 10.46 9.39
N SER A 104 -5.24 9.21 9.84
CA SER A 104 -5.19 8.85 11.27
C SER A 104 -3.77 8.56 11.76
N SER A 105 -2.89 8.17 10.85
CA SER A 105 -1.50 7.86 11.15
C SER A 105 -0.58 8.03 9.98
N LEU A 106 0.69 8.26 10.30
CA LEU A 106 1.81 8.26 9.36
C LEU A 106 2.75 7.10 9.70
N ARG A 107 3.36 6.52 8.68
CA ARG A 107 4.23 5.36 8.84
C ARG A 107 5.45 5.40 7.95
N GLN A 108 6.58 5.00 8.50
CA GLN A 108 7.77 4.70 7.74
C GLN A 108 7.63 3.31 7.10
N VAL A 109 8.06 3.21 5.84
CA VAL A 109 7.96 2.00 5.02
C VAL A 109 9.33 1.69 4.44
N ASP A 110 9.80 0.46 4.64
CA ASP A 110 11.00 -0.01 3.95
C ASP A 110 10.66 -0.47 2.53
N TRP A 111 10.76 0.46 1.57
CA TRP A 111 10.58 0.18 0.14
C TRP A 111 11.66 -0.73 -0.46
N GLY A 112 12.77 -0.97 0.26
CA GLY A 112 13.80 -1.93 -0.12
C GLY A 112 13.50 -3.37 0.31
N SER A 113 12.50 -3.56 1.17
CA SER A 113 12.05 -4.89 1.58
C SER A 113 11.34 -5.64 0.45
N PHE A 114 11.36 -6.97 0.49
CA PHE A 114 10.61 -7.82 -0.44
C PHE A 114 9.14 -8.04 -0.03
N SER A 115 8.67 -7.27 0.96
CA SER A 115 7.29 -7.30 1.44
C SER A 115 6.39 -6.45 0.56
N ILE A 116 5.10 -6.78 0.53
CA ILE A 116 4.13 -6.00 -0.22
C ILE A 116 3.88 -4.70 0.56
N ASN A 117 4.27 -3.58 -0.03
CA ASN A 117 4.15 -2.26 0.58
C ASN A 117 3.15 -1.36 -0.16
N PHE A 118 2.59 -0.41 0.57
CA PHE A 118 1.57 0.51 0.07
C PHE A 118 1.86 1.92 0.56
N PHE A 119 1.49 2.94 -0.22
CA PHE A 119 1.57 4.34 0.21
C PHE A 119 0.38 4.74 1.08
N MET A 120 -0.77 4.11 0.87
CA MET A 120 -1.99 4.36 1.62
C MET A 120 -2.62 3.03 2.02
N ILE A 121 -2.89 2.87 3.31
CA ILE A 121 -3.63 1.73 3.86
C ILE A 121 -4.89 2.31 4.49
N LEU A 122 -6.05 1.81 4.11
CA LEU A 122 -7.33 2.20 4.69
C LEU A 122 -7.71 1.25 5.81
N GLN A 123 -8.52 1.72 6.74
CA GLN A 123 -9.13 0.84 7.73
C GLN A 123 -10.05 -0.20 7.05
N PRO A 124 -10.23 -1.39 7.65
CA PRO A 124 -11.23 -2.35 7.19
C PRO A 124 -12.62 -1.73 7.07
N GLY A 125 -13.45 -2.21 6.13
CA GLY A 125 -14.80 -1.68 5.90
C GLY A 125 -14.85 -0.43 5.01
N SER A 126 -13.71 0.11 4.59
CA SER A 126 -13.66 1.29 3.72
C SER A 126 -14.13 1.03 2.28
N PHE A 127 -14.37 -0.22 1.89
CA PHE A 127 -14.72 -0.63 0.53
C PHE A 127 -15.77 -1.75 0.48
N ASP A 128 -16.71 -1.79 1.43
CA ASP A 128 -17.73 -2.84 1.45
C ASP A 128 -18.50 -2.89 0.12
N GLY A 129 -18.40 -4.03 -0.57
CA GLY A 129 -19.04 -4.28 -1.87
C GLY A 129 -18.15 -4.12 -3.11
N ALA A 130 -16.89 -3.69 -2.98
CA ALA A 130 -15.99 -3.52 -4.12
C ALA A 130 -15.18 -4.82 -4.42
N PRO A 131 -14.95 -5.21 -5.68
CA PRO A 131 -14.21 -6.44 -6.01
C PRO A 131 -12.74 -6.36 -5.58
N PHE A 132 -12.32 -7.22 -4.65
CA PHE A 132 -10.93 -7.28 -4.17
C PHE A 132 -10.07 -8.26 -4.97
N THR A 133 -8.80 -7.93 -5.10
CA THR A 133 -7.75 -8.88 -5.51
C THR A 133 -6.85 -9.11 -4.32
N TYR A 134 -6.65 -10.37 -3.95
CA TYR A 134 -5.73 -10.77 -2.89
C TYR A 134 -4.36 -11.08 -3.47
N ILE A 135 -3.32 -10.59 -2.81
CA ILE A 135 -1.92 -10.86 -3.18
C ILE A 135 -1.21 -11.28 -1.90
N ALA A 136 -0.42 -12.34 -1.98
CA ALA A 136 0.43 -12.80 -0.91
C ALA A 136 1.83 -13.07 -1.48
N THR A 137 2.86 -12.72 -0.72
CA THR A 137 4.24 -13.11 -1.00
C THR A 137 4.72 -14.04 0.11
N THR A 138 5.52 -15.02 -0.27
CA THR A 138 6.17 -15.92 0.68
C THR A 138 7.57 -16.26 0.18
N ARG A 139 8.50 -16.45 1.11
CA ARG A 139 9.85 -16.89 0.82
C ARG A 139 10.02 -18.30 1.35
N VAL A 140 10.45 -19.21 0.48
CA VAL A 140 10.74 -20.60 0.84
C VAL A 140 12.13 -21.00 0.33
N PRO A 141 12.75 -22.04 0.91
CA PRO A 141 13.93 -22.66 0.32
C PRO A 141 13.66 -23.12 -1.12
N THR A 142 14.68 -23.06 -1.98
CA THR A 142 14.57 -23.40 -3.42
C THR A 142 14.03 -24.81 -3.66
N THR A 143 14.32 -25.75 -2.75
CA THR A 143 13.82 -27.14 -2.80
C THR A 143 12.30 -27.25 -2.63
N LEU A 144 11.65 -26.25 -2.04
CA LEU A 144 10.21 -26.23 -1.75
C LEU A 144 9.41 -25.34 -2.73
N GLU A 145 10.07 -24.60 -3.61
CA GLU A 145 9.38 -23.68 -4.55
C GLU A 145 8.40 -24.41 -5.48
N ILE A 146 8.86 -25.47 -6.17
CA ILE A 146 8.02 -26.25 -7.10
C ILE A 146 6.91 -27.00 -6.34
N PRO A 147 7.20 -27.77 -5.26
CA PRO A 147 6.16 -28.43 -4.48
C PRO A 147 5.09 -27.48 -3.95
N LEU A 148 5.48 -26.30 -3.46
CA LEU A 148 4.54 -25.30 -2.97
C LEU A 148 3.67 -24.74 -4.09
N GLN A 149 4.27 -24.40 -5.24
CA GLN A 149 3.53 -23.90 -6.39
C GLN A 149 2.48 -24.92 -6.87
N GLN A 150 2.85 -26.20 -6.94
CA GLN A 150 1.93 -27.27 -7.31
C GLN A 150 0.78 -27.42 -6.30
N ALA A 151 1.09 -27.37 -5.00
CA ALA A 151 0.09 -27.43 -3.94
C ALA A 151 -0.91 -26.26 -4.01
N ILE A 152 -0.44 -25.04 -4.29
CA ILE A 152 -1.30 -23.85 -4.42
C ILE A 152 -2.24 -24.00 -5.62
N VAL A 153 -1.72 -24.35 -6.79
CA VAL A 153 -2.55 -24.50 -8.01
C VAL A 153 -3.58 -25.62 -7.84
N ALA A 154 -3.22 -26.71 -7.16
CA ALA A 154 -4.14 -27.81 -6.88
C ALA A 154 -5.24 -27.44 -5.87
N ALA A 155 -4.89 -26.68 -4.83
CA ALA A 155 -5.83 -26.30 -3.77
C ALA A 155 -6.70 -25.08 -4.13
N LEU A 156 -6.16 -24.16 -4.93
CA LEU A 156 -6.76 -22.86 -5.25
C LEU A 156 -6.68 -22.60 -6.76
N PRO A 157 -7.57 -23.19 -7.57
CA PRO A 157 -7.53 -23.10 -9.04
C PRO A 157 -7.71 -21.68 -9.59
N ASN A 158 -8.25 -20.76 -8.77
CA ASN A 158 -8.44 -19.34 -9.08
C ASN A 158 -7.24 -18.47 -8.65
N VAL A 159 -6.15 -19.07 -8.17
CA VAL A 159 -4.93 -18.37 -7.75
C VAL A 159 -3.80 -18.62 -8.73
N THR A 160 -3.20 -17.55 -9.22
CA THR A 160 -1.98 -17.62 -10.04
C THR A 160 -0.76 -17.52 -9.14
N ALA A 161 0.03 -18.60 -9.09
CA ALA A 161 1.32 -18.61 -8.41
C ALA A 161 2.44 -18.22 -9.39
N ILE A 162 3.23 -17.19 -9.04
CA ILE A 162 4.31 -16.65 -9.89
C ILE A 162 5.64 -16.79 -9.13
N LYS A 163 6.57 -17.55 -9.70
CA LYS A 163 7.95 -17.65 -9.19
C LYS A 163 8.78 -16.48 -9.73
N VAL A 164 9.43 -15.73 -8.84
CA VAL A 164 10.27 -14.58 -9.18
C VAL A 164 11.76 -14.75 -8.83
N GLY A 165 12.14 -15.86 -8.20
CA GLY A 165 13.50 -16.09 -7.69
C GLY A 165 14.60 -15.98 -8.76
N ASP A 166 14.42 -16.62 -9.91
CA ASP A 166 15.43 -16.67 -10.98
C ASP A 166 15.66 -15.27 -11.61
N VAL A 167 14.61 -14.45 -11.67
CA VAL A 167 14.68 -13.06 -12.13
C VAL A 167 15.48 -12.22 -11.14
N LEU A 168 15.21 -12.37 -9.84
CA LEU A 168 15.95 -11.67 -8.78
C LEU A 168 17.43 -12.05 -8.76
N GLU A 169 17.75 -13.32 -8.99
CA GLU A 169 19.14 -13.79 -9.08
C GLU A 169 19.87 -13.14 -10.26
N SER A 170 19.19 -13.04 -11.41
CA SER A 170 19.73 -12.42 -12.62
C SER A 170 20.02 -10.93 -12.41
N ILE A 171 19.09 -10.20 -11.79
CA ILE A 171 19.28 -8.79 -11.43
C ILE A 171 20.46 -8.64 -10.46
N SER A 172 20.53 -9.50 -9.43
CA SER A 172 21.62 -9.50 -8.46
C SER A 172 22.99 -9.73 -9.11
N ARG A 173 23.04 -10.56 -10.16
CA ARG A 173 24.26 -10.82 -10.93
C ARG A 173 24.73 -9.59 -11.69
N ILE A 174 23.81 -8.84 -12.32
CA ILE A 174 24.11 -7.59 -13.01
C ILE A 174 24.67 -6.55 -12.03
N PHE A 175 24.05 -6.38 -10.86
CA PHE A 175 24.56 -5.46 -9.84
C PHE A 175 25.97 -5.82 -9.35
N ARG A 176 26.27 -7.12 -9.18
CA ARG A 176 27.62 -7.57 -8.84
C ARG A 176 28.64 -7.22 -9.92
N GLN A 177 28.28 -7.36 -11.20
CA GLN A 177 29.17 -7.00 -12.32
C GLN A 177 29.44 -5.49 -12.37
N LEU A 178 28.42 -4.66 -12.15
CA LEU A 178 28.58 -3.20 -12.09
C LEU A 178 29.47 -2.78 -10.91
N ALA A 179 29.28 -3.40 -9.73
CA ALA A 179 30.09 -3.10 -8.55
C ALA A 179 31.57 -3.43 -8.77
N LEU A 180 31.88 -4.54 -9.46
CA LEU A 180 33.25 -4.90 -9.82
C LEU A 180 33.85 -3.96 -10.88
N GLY A 181 33.05 -3.47 -11.82
CA GLY A 181 33.50 -2.55 -12.88
C GLY A 181 33.78 -1.11 -12.40
N ILE A 182 33.19 -0.68 -11.28
CA ILE A 182 33.45 0.64 -10.67
C ILE A 182 34.71 0.63 -9.78
N GLN A 183 35.21 -0.56 -9.40
CA GLN A 183 36.44 -0.72 -8.62
C GLN A 183 37.72 -0.88 -9.48
N ALA A 184 37.61 -0.79 -10.82
CA ALA A 184 38.71 -0.95 -11.76
C ALA A 184 39.09 0.38 -12.45
#